data_AF-A0A8X6GLB0-F1
#
_entry.id   AF-A0A8X6GLB0-F1
#
_cell.length_a   1.000
_cell.length_b   1.000
_cell.length_c   1.000
_cell.angle_alpha   90.00
_cell.angle_beta   90.00
_cell.angle_gamma   90.00
#
_symmetry.space_group_name_H-M   'P 1'
#
loop_
_entity.id
_entity.type
_entity.pdbx_description
1 polymer ?
#
loop_
_entity_poly.entity_id
_entity_poly.type
_entity_poly.pdbx_seq_one_letter_code
_entity_poly.pdbx_strand_id
1 'polypeptide(L)'
;MLRENSIRSALQPLYSGPYRILQRIGKVFVLHIGTKEVRVSVDRIKPAYVLADDPSSFGPSLPTPGSSRPTITTRSGRRVHFTDFFQA
;
A
#
# COMPACT_ATOMS: atom_id res chain seq x y z
N MET A 1 3.65 1.74 5.63
CA MET A 1 4.17 1.77 7.01
C MET A 1 5.56 1.14 7.05
N LEU A 2 6.45 1.64 7.90
CA LEU A 2 7.86 1.22 7.99
C LEU A 2 8.19 0.69 9.40
N ARG A 3 8.85 -0.47 9.48
CA ARG A 3 9.33 -1.06 10.74
C ARG A 3 10.67 -0.45 11.15
N GLU A 4 10.77 0.00 12.39
CA GLU A 4 12.01 0.55 12.96
C GLU A 4 12.84 -0.54 13.66
N ASN A 5 14.10 -0.75 13.30
CA ASN A 5 14.89 -1.85 13.88
C ASN A 5 15.73 -1.43 15.10
N SER A 6 15.43 -0.28 15.70
CA SER A 6 16.13 0.22 16.88
C SER A 6 15.52 -0.35 18.18
N ILE A 7 16.29 -0.31 19.27
CA ILE A 7 15.77 -0.52 20.62
C ILE A 7 14.72 0.57 20.87
N ARG A 8 13.53 0.16 21.30
CA ARG A 8 12.37 1.04 21.47
C ARG A 8 11.99 1.14 22.92
N SER A 9 11.40 2.28 23.28
CA SER A 9 10.69 2.41 24.54
C SER A 9 9.42 1.56 24.53
N ALA A 10 8.95 1.13 25.71
CA ALA A 10 7.86 0.16 25.86
C ALA A 10 6.55 0.56 25.14
N LEU A 11 6.30 1.86 24.97
CA LEU A 11 5.07 2.39 24.35
C LEU A 11 5.28 2.96 22.94
N GLN A 12 6.43 2.72 22.32
CA GLN A 12 6.66 3.18 20.94
C GLN A 12 6.07 2.20 19.91
N PRO A 13 5.33 2.70 18.90
CA PRO A 13 4.71 1.86 17.89
C PRO A 13 5.75 1.09 17.05
N LEU A 14 5.45 -0.17 16.73
CA LEU A 14 6.35 -1.04 15.95
C LEU A 14 6.54 -0.55 14.50
N TYR A 15 5.52 0.07 13.94
CA TYR A 15 5.57 0.64 12.61
C TYR A 15 5.35 2.13 12.68
N SER A 16 6.21 2.88 12.01
CA SER A 16 5.99 4.29 11.76
C SER A 16 5.20 4.48 10.47
N GLY A 17 4.64 5.68 10.34
CA GLY A 17 3.48 6.07 9.56
C GLY A 17 3.39 5.63 8.09
N PRO A 18 2.32 6.04 7.40
CA PRO A 18 2.26 5.91 5.95
C PRO A 18 3.31 6.82 5.32
N TYR A 19 4.34 6.21 4.73
CA TYR A 19 5.36 6.91 3.97
C TYR A 19 5.09 6.75 2.48
N ARG A 20 5.27 7.84 1.74
CA ARG A 20 5.18 7.81 0.28
C ARG A 20 6.40 7.08 -0.28
N ILE A 21 6.15 6.10 -1.15
CA ILE A 21 7.19 5.43 -1.92
C ILE A 21 7.51 6.32 -3.13
N LEU A 22 8.77 6.69 -3.29
CA LEU A 22 9.26 7.43 -4.46
C LEU A 22 9.71 6.47 -5.56
N GLN A 23 10.40 5.39 -5.19
CA GLN A 23 10.94 4.42 -6.16
C GLN A 23 10.97 3.00 -5.56
N ARG A 24 10.85 1.99 -6.44
CA ARG A 24 11.11 0.58 -6.13
C ARG A 24 12.24 0.06 -7.02
N ILE A 25 13.27 -0.51 -6.41
CA ILE A 25 14.43 -1.13 -7.07
C ILE A 25 14.55 -2.57 -6.55
N GLY A 26 13.93 -3.52 -7.24
CA GLY A 26 13.92 -4.93 -6.83
C GLY A 26 13.33 -5.13 -5.43
N LYS A 27 14.19 -5.52 -4.48
CA LYS A 27 13.83 -5.74 -3.06
C LYS A 27 14.06 -4.51 -2.17
N VAL A 28 14.37 -3.35 -2.75
CA VAL A 28 14.61 -2.10 -2.03
C VAL A 28 13.61 -1.05 -2.49
N PHE A 29 13.08 -0.28 -1.54
CA PHE A 29 12.20 0.86 -1.75
C PHE A 29 12.87 2.15 -1.27
N VAL A 30 12.64 3.24 -1.99
CA VAL A 30 13.01 4.60 -1.58
C VAL A 30 11.76 5.27 -1.01
N LEU A 31 11.76 5.57 0.27
CA LEU A 31 10.68 6.23 0.99
C LEU A 31 11.00 7.70 1.21
N HIS A 32 9.99 8.57 1.11
CA HIS A 32 10.10 9.94 1.58
C HIS A 32 9.69 10.04 3.05
N ILE A 33 10.63 10.37 3.92
CA ILE A 33 10.45 10.50 5.37
C ILE A 33 10.87 11.91 5.79
N GLY A 34 9.89 12.76 6.12
CA GLY A 34 10.15 14.17 6.42
C GLY A 34 10.76 14.88 5.21
N THR A 35 12.00 15.36 5.34
CA THR A 35 12.75 16.02 4.24
C THR A 35 13.76 15.08 3.56
N LYS A 36 13.82 13.81 3.96
CA LYS A 36 14.85 12.87 3.52
C LYS A 36 14.27 11.76 2.65
N GLU A 37 15.14 11.21 1.82
CA GLU A 37 14.90 9.95 1.11
C GLU A 37 15.62 8.81 1.83
N VAL A 38 14.89 7.73 2.12
CA VAL A 38 15.40 6.60 2.90
C VAL A 38 15.24 5.31 2.11
N ARG A 39 16.34 4.58 1.96
CA ARG A 39 16.35 3.26 1.32
C ARG A 39 16.04 2.15 2.33
N VAL A 40 15.04 1.34 2.02
CA VAL A 40 14.56 0.28 2.91
C VAL A 40 14.31 -1.00 2.13
N SER A 41 14.69 -2.15 2.68
CA SER A 41 14.31 -3.46 2.13
C SER A 41 12.81 -3.73 2.27
N VAL A 42 12.26 -4.56 1.37
CA VAL A 42 10.85 -5.02 1.39
C VAL A 42 10.44 -5.55 2.77
N ASP A 43 11.32 -6.29 3.44
CA ASP A 43 11.00 -7.00 4.70
C ASP A 43 10.62 -6.07 5.85
N ARG A 44 10.99 -4.79 5.77
CA ARG A 44 10.68 -3.79 6.80
C ARG A 44 9.47 -2.93 6.44
N ILE A 45 8.80 -3.19 5.32
CA ILE A 45 7.66 -2.39 4.84
C ILE A 45 6.38 -3.20 4.98
N LYS A 46 5.34 -2.54 5.49
CA LYS A 46 3.96 -3.03 5.47
C LYS A 46 3.12 -2.07 4.61
N PRO A 47 2.25 -2.56 3.71
CA PRO A 47 1.35 -1.69 2.97
C PRO A 47 0.45 -0.90 3.93
N ALA A 48 0.19 0.37 3.60
CA ALA A 48 -0.74 1.23 4.32
C ALA A 48 -1.96 1.44 3.42
N TYR A 49 -3.11 0.92 3.85
CA TYR A 49 -4.37 1.20 3.18
C TYR A 49 -4.90 2.53 3.71
N VAL A 50 -5.01 3.51 2.83
CA VAL A 50 -5.59 4.81 3.14
C VAL A 50 -6.96 4.85 2.48
N LEU A 51 -8.01 5.11 3.24
CA LEU A 51 -9.32 5.37 2.68
C LEU A 51 -9.23 6.71 1.95
N ALA A 52 -9.40 6.69 0.63
CA ALA A 52 -9.41 7.90 -0.17
C ALA A 52 -10.73 8.63 0.06
N ASP A 53 -10.73 9.68 0.87
CA ASP A 53 -11.81 10.66 0.89
C ASP A 53 -11.77 11.51 -0.40
N ASP A 54 -10.56 11.69 -0.97
CA ASP A 54 -10.33 12.39 -2.24
C ASP A 54 -9.47 11.53 -3.20
N PRO A 55 -9.94 11.26 -4.44
CA PRO A 55 -9.20 10.48 -5.43
C PRO A 55 -8.00 11.22 -6.05
N SER A 56 -7.79 12.49 -5.69
CA SER A 56 -6.78 13.38 -6.27
C SER A 56 -5.44 13.38 -5.52
N SER A 57 -5.35 12.81 -4.31
CA SER A 57 -4.17 12.94 -3.44
C SER A 57 -2.97 12.07 -3.88
N PHE A 58 -3.18 11.07 -4.75
CA PHE A 58 -2.13 10.13 -5.19
C PHE A 58 -2.38 9.61 -6.63
N GLY A 59 -2.24 10.45 -7.66
CA GLY A 59 -2.54 10.05 -9.06
C GLY A 59 -1.68 8.90 -9.66
N PRO A 60 -2.01 8.40 -10.87
CA PRO A 60 -3.10 8.82 -11.74
C PRO A 60 -4.30 7.87 -11.69
N SER A 61 -5.47 8.42 -11.42
CA SER A 61 -6.69 7.92 -12.06
C SER A 61 -6.60 8.23 -13.55
N LEU A 62 -6.76 7.25 -14.45
CA LEU A 62 -7.59 7.34 -15.68
C LEU A 62 -7.61 5.99 -16.46
N PRO A 63 -8.56 5.77 -17.39
CA PRO A 63 -9.65 4.81 -17.20
C PRO A 63 -9.63 3.67 -18.22
N THR A 64 -10.35 2.58 -17.97
CA THR A 64 -10.81 1.73 -19.08
C THR A 64 -12.30 1.46 -18.95
N PRO A 65 -13.14 2.20 -19.70
CA PRO A 65 -14.50 1.77 -19.98
C PRO A 65 -14.39 0.55 -20.91
N GLY A 66 -14.43 -0.66 -20.34
CA GLY A 66 -14.34 -1.88 -21.16
C GLY A 66 -13.90 -3.14 -20.44
N SER A 67 -13.40 -3.10 -19.21
CA SER A 67 -13.16 -4.35 -18.47
C SER A 67 -14.48 -4.85 -17.89
N SER A 68 -15.15 -5.72 -18.65
CA SER A 68 -16.22 -6.61 -18.20
C SER A 68 -15.68 -7.56 -17.13
N ARG A 69 -15.29 -7.03 -15.97
CA ARG A 69 -14.91 -7.87 -14.83
C ARG A 69 -16.19 -8.59 -14.41
N PRO A 70 -16.29 -9.93 -14.54
CA PRO A 70 -17.50 -10.63 -14.14
C PRO A 70 -17.71 -10.32 -12.67
N THR A 71 -18.85 -9.70 -12.35
CA THR A 71 -19.19 -9.41 -10.96
C THR A 71 -19.51 -10.75 -10.33
N ILE A 72 -18.52 -11.35 -9.65
CA ILE A 72 -18.71 -12.58 -8.90
C ILE A 72 -19.64 -12.23 -7.74
N THR A 73 -20.87 -12.75 -7.82
CA THR A 73 -21.88 -12.62 -6.78
C THR A 73 -22.00 -13.95 -6.07
N THR A 74 -22.12 -13.92 -4.74
CA THR A 74 -22.46 -15.12 -3.97
C THR A 74 -23.93 -15.48 -4.18
N ARG A 75 -24.35 -16.68 -3.76
CA ARG A 75 -25.76 -17.12 -3.81
C ARG A 75 -26.75 -16.15 -3.14
N SER A 76 -26.28 -15.33 -2.21
CA SER A 76 -27.07 -14.28 -1.53
C SER A 76 -27.04 -12.91 -2.25
N GLY A 77 -26.41 -12.81 -3.43
CA GLY A 77 -26.29 -11.57 -4.20
C GLY A 77 -25.17 -10.62 -3.73
N ARG A 78 -24.33 -11.03 -2.78
CA ARG A 78 -23.23 -10.18 -2.30
C ARG A 78 -22.14 -10.10 -3.36
N ARG A 79 -21.83 -8.89 -3.83
CA ARG A 79 -20.72 -8.62 -4.76
C ARG A 79 -19.39 -8.80 -4.02
N VAL A 80 -18.51 -9.65 -4.53
CA VAL A 80 -17.18 -9.88 -3.94
C VAL A 80 -16.12 -9.42 -4.93
N HIS A 81 -15.25 -8.52 -4.47
CA HIS A 81 -14.07 -8.10 -5.21
C HIS A 81 -12.87 -8.91 -4.73
N PHE A 82 -12.39 -9.82 -5.56
CA PHE A 82 -11.12 -10.49 -5.33
C PHE A 82 -10.01 -9.62 -5.94
N THR A 83 -9.09 -9.18 -5.09
CA THR A 83 -7.90 -8.44 -5.51
C THR A 83 -6.84 -9.42 -6.04
N ASP A 84 -6.21 -9.10 -7.18
CA ASP A 84 -5.32 -9.99 -7.95
C ASP A 84 -3.93 -10.26 -7.31
N PHE A 85 -3.77 -10.05 -6.00
CA PHE A 85 -2.48 -10.18 -5.33
C PHE A 85 -2.05 -11.63 -5.04
N PHE A 86 -2.87 -12.63 -5.39
CA PHE A 86 -2.65 -14.06 -5.10
C PHE A 86 -2.84 -14.95 -6.34
N GLN A 87 -2.18 -14.64 -7.45
CA GLN A 87 -2.09 -15.57 -8.58
C GLN A 87 -0.66 -16.11 -8.65
N ALA A 88 -0.51 -17.43 -8.52
CA ALA A 88 0.74 -18.18 -8.59
C ALA A 88 1.11 -18.52 -10.04
#